data_AF-X1MB59-F1
#
_entry.id   AF-X1MB59-F1
#
_cell.length_a   1.000
_cell.length_b   1.000
_cell.length_c   1.000
_cell.angle_alpha   90.00
_cell.angle_beta   90.00
_cell.angle_gamma   90.00
#
_symmetry.space_group_name_H-M   'P 1'
#
loop_
_entity.id
_entity.type
_entity.pdbx_description
1 polymer ?
#
loop_
_entity_poly.entity_id
_entity_poly.type
_entity_poly.pdbx_seq_one_letter_code
_entity_poly.pdbx_strand_id
1 'polypeptide(L)'
;GEIFALNQIICKKEDFTRKDLIVLPSADTLFPVVQHTLGFAKNEYNISMGYPLFRTPVYALIETLGKLMETRDGDDYFIPDYLKFVLHPYVKNIYLDRASYPTRIIFHTIEEQFIQQKRRFIKLKEIEEDKKIISGCVRKLATSECAKIDRVKIKNHVNNIHRILIKPF
;
A
#
# COMPACT_ATOMS: atom_id res chain seq x y z
N GLY A 1 23.46 -8.52 -17.15
CA GLY A 1 24.59 -9.39 -17.54
C GLY A 1 25.25 -10.01 -16.33
N GLU A 2 25.81 -9.17 -15.46
CA GLU A 2 26.63 -9.58 -14.30
C GLU A 2 25.95 -10.56 -13.33
N ILE A 3 24.66 -10.37 -13.05
CA ILE A 3 23.90 -11.24 -12.14
C ILE A 3 23.74 -12.66 -12.70
N PHE A 4 23.53 -12.79 -14.01
CA PHE A 4 23.45 -14.10 -14.65
C PHE A 4 24.81 -14.78 -14.72
N ALA A 5 25.89 -14.00 -14.91
CA ALA A 5 27.26 -14.52 -14.83
C ALA A 5 27.58 -15.03 -13.41
N LEU A 6 27.20 -14.28 -12.37
CA LEU A 6 27.30 -14.71 -10.98
C LEU A 6 26.53 -16.02 -10.76
N ASN A 7 25.30 -16.13 -11.26
CA ASN A 7 24.50 -17.35 -11.14
C ASN A 7 25.20 -18.55 -11.78
N GLN A 8 25.79 -18.39 -12.98
CA GLN A 8 26.52 -19.45 -13.66
C GLN A 8 27.77 -19.91 -12.89
N ILE A 9 28.43 -19.02 -12.15
CA ILE A 9 29.57 -19.39 -11.30
C ILE A 9 29.08 -20.13 -10.05
N ILE A 10 28.02 -19.64 -9.42
CA ILE A 10 27.42 -20.22 -8.23
C ILE A 10 26.90 -21.64 -8.51
N CYS A 11 26.22 -21.86 -9.64
CA CYS A 11 25.70 -23.18 -10.02
C CYS A 11 26.79 -24.24 -10.25
N LYS A 12 28.07 -23.85 -10.41
CA LYS A 12 29.20 -24.78 -10.56
C LYS A 12 29.81 -25.22 -9.23
N LYS A 13 29.43 -24.57 -8.11
CA LYS A 13 29.91 -24.90 -6.77
C LYS A 13 28.81 -25.68 -6.04
N GLU A 14 29.13 -26.86 -5.55
CA GLU A 14 28.16 -27.75 -4.90
C GLU A 14 28.05 -27.49 -3.39
N ASP A 15 29.15 -27.13 -2.73
CA ASP A 15 29.21 -26.97 -1.27
C ASP A 15 29.38 -25.50 -0.85
N PHE A 16 28.29 -24.90 -0.39
CA PHE A 16 28.30 -23.60 0.30
C PHE A 16 28.27 -23.80 1.81
N THR A 17 29.10 -23.05 2.52
CA THR A 17 29.20 -23.06 3.98
C THR A 17 28.95 -21.67 4.55
N ARG A 18 28.81 -21.57 5.88
CA ARG A 18 28.67 -20.28 6.58
C ARG A 18 29.88 -19.34 6.45
N LYS A 19 30.98 -19.80 5.84
CA LYS A 19 32.18 -18.99 5.58
C LYS A 19 32.16 -18.31 4.21
N ASP A 20 31.22 -18.68 3.35
CA ASP A 20 31.07 -18.08 2.03
C ASP A 20 30.28 -16.76 2.13
N LEU A 21 30.74 -15.75 1.40
CA LEU A 21 30.13 -14.42 1.36
C LEU A 21 29.99 -13.95 -0.07
N ILE A 22 28.84 -13.37 -0.39
CA ILE A 22 28.62 -12.61 -1.62
C ILE A 22 28.63 -11.13 -1.24
N VAL A 23 29.60 -10.38 -1.79
CA VAL A 23 29.71 -8.94 -1.58
C VAL A 23 29.04 -8.24 -2.75
N LEU A 24 28.09 -7.34 -2.43
CA LEU A 24 27.40 -6.53 -3.42
C LEU A 24 27.97 -5.10 -3.41
N PRO A 25 28.24 -4.51 -4.59
CA PRO A 25 28.77 -3.14 -4.67
C PRO A 25 27.72 -2.07 -4.33
N SER A 26 26.43 -2.41 -4.38
CA SER A 26 25.31 -1.53 -4.07
C SER A 26 24.12 -2.33 -3.52
N ALA A 27 23.33 -1.73 -2.64
CA ALA A 27 22.08 -2.32 -2.15
C ALA A 27 21.02 -2.52 -3.24
N ASP A 28 21.18 -1.82 -4.37
CA ASP A 28 20.24 -1.85 -5.50
C ASP A 28 20.25 -3.20 -6.21
N THR A 29 21.35 -3.94 -6.12
CA THR A 29 21.48 -5.25 -6.75
C THR A 29 20.99 -6.40 -5.87
N LEU A 30 20.63 -6.13 -4.62
CA LEU A 30 20.22 -7.15 -3.65
C LEU A 30 19.02 -7.98 -4.13
N PHE A 31 17.93 -7.33 -4.54
CA PHE A 31 16.72 -8.03 -4.98
C PHE A 31 16.96 -8.89 -6.22
N PRO A 32 17.57 -8.35 -7.29
CA PRO A 32 17.98 -9.16 -8.43
C PRO A 32 18.82 -10.40 -8.06
N VAL A 33 19.77 -10.28 -7.12
CA VAL A 33 20.58 -11.41 -6.64
C VAL A 33 19.73 -12.42 -5.87
N VAL A 34 18.92 -11.97 -4.91
CA VAL A 34 18.01 -12.83 -4.14
C VAL A 34 17.08 -13.63 -5.06
N GLN A 35 16.50 -12.97 -6.08
CA GLN A 35 15.53 -13.58 -6.98
C GLN A 35 16.15 -14.53 -8.01
N HIS A 36 17.33 -14.20 -8.53
CA HIS A 36 17.91 -14.92 -9.67
C HIS A 36 19.10 -15.82 -9.33
N THR A 37 19.73 -15.65 -8.15
CA THR A 37 20.96 -16.38 -7.81
C THR A 37 20.84 -17.19 -6.53
N LEU A 38 20.04 -16.79 -5.54
CA LEU A 38 19.99 -17.47 -4.23
C LEU A 38 19.00 -18.66 -4.15
N GLY A 39 18.43 -19.09 -5.27
CA GLY A 39 17.50 -20.23 -5.30
C GLY A 39 18.09 -21.53 -4.73
N PHE A 40 19.41 -21.74 -4.84
CA PHE A 40 20.09 -22.91 -4.29
C PHE A 40 20.10 -22.96 -2.76
N ALA A 41 20.04 -21.79 -2.10
CA ALA A 41 20.26 -21.68 -0.66
C ALA A 41 19.01 -22.01 0.17
N LYS A 42 17.84 -22.30 -0.43
CA LYS A 42 16.58 -22.66 0.26
C LYS A 42 16.23 -21.80 1.50
N ASN A 43 16.52 -20.49 1.43
CA ASN A 43 16.37 -19.52 2.53
C ASN A 43 17.33 -19.66 3.72
N GLU A 44 18.38 -20.48 3.62
CA GLU A 44 19.46 -20.61 4.60
C GLU A 44 20.60 -19.62 4.32
N TYR A 45 20.30 -18.32 4.31
CA TYR A 45 21.29 -17.26 4.16
C TYR A 45 20.93 -16.03 5.00
N ASN A 46 21.91 -15.17 5.24
CA ASN A 46 21.71 -13.89 5.92
C ASN A 46 22.01 -12.73 4.97
N ILE A 47 21.28 -11.63 5.14
CA ILE A 47 21.55 -10.36 4.46
C ILE A 47 22.03 -9.36 5.52
N SER A 48 23.34 -9.16 5.61
CA SER A 48 23.92 -8.20 6.56
C SER A 48 23.88 -6.75 6.06
N MET A 49 23.58 -6.54 4.78
CA MET A 49 23.46 -5.21 4.20
C MET A 49 22.17 -4.53 4.67
N GLY A 50 22.26 -3.29 5.13
CA GLY A 50 21.08 -2.49 5.45
C GLY A 50 20.23 -2.22 4.21
N TYR A 51 18.90 -2.26 4.35
CA TYR A 51 17.98 -1.86 3.29
C TYR A 51 17.52 -0.41 3.51
N PRO A 52 17.59 0.47 2.49
CA PRO A 52 17.25 1.87 2.69
C PRO A 52 15.78 2.07 3.07
N LEU A 53 15.53 2.79 4.17
CA LEU A 53 14.18 3.04 4.69
C LEU A 53 13.25 3.68 3.65
N PHE A 54 13.77 4.61 2.84
CA PHE A 54 13.00 5.32 1.83
C PHE A 54 12.43 4.42 0.71
N ARG A 55 12.88 3.17 0.62
CA ARG A 55 12.34 2.17 -0.31
C ARG A 55 11.30 1.25 0.31
N THR A 56 10.91 1.50 1.57
CA THR A 56 9.90 0.71 2.25
C THR A 56 8.51 1.28 2.01
N PRO A 57 7.46 0.45 1.95
CA PRO A 57 6.08 0.94 1.91
C PRO A 57 5.70 1.77 3.14
N VAL A 58 6.39 1.59 4.27
CA VAL A 58 6.14 2.39 5.49
C VAL A 58 6.58 3.83 5.27
N TYR A 59 7.76 4.04 4.69
CA TYR A 59 8.20 5.38 4.33
C TYR A 59 7.27 6.03 3.32
N ALA A 60 6.84 5.31 2.28
CA ALA A 60 5.89 5.82 1.29
C ALA A 60 4.54 6.22 1.92
N LEU A 61 4.06 5.48 2.93
CA LEU A 61 2.87 5.87 3.70
C LEU A 61 3.08 7.21 4.41
N ILE A 62 4.19 7.37 5.12
CA ILE A 62 4.50 8.60 5.87
C ILE A 62 4.66 9.78 4.91
N GLU A 63 5.34 9.59 3.78
CA GLU A 63 5.49 10.61 2.74
C GLU A 63 4.13 11.03 2.15
N THR A 64 3.24 10.09 1.86
CA THR A 64 1.90 10.41 1.34
C THR A 64 1.03 11.12 2.37
N LEU A 65 1.14 10.77 3.66
CA LEU A 65 0.49 11.49 4.74
C LEU A 65 1.03 12.91 4.89
N GLY A 66 2.36 13.08 4.91
CA GLY A 66 3.00 14.41 4.97
C GLY A 66 2.54 15.30 3.84
N LYS A 67 2.53 14.78 2.60
CA LYS A 67 2.05 15.51 1.44
C LYS A 67 0.56 15.87 1.53
N LEU A 68 -0.27 14.98 2.07
CA LEU A 68 -1.69 15.27 2.33
C LEU A 68 -1.86 16.42 3.33
N MET A 69 -1.02 16.49 4.36
CA MET A 69 -1.03 17.56 5.35
C MET A 69 -0.49 18.89 4.80
N GLU A 70 0.51 18.85 3.93
CA GLU A 70 1.09 20.04 3.31
C GLU A 70 0.15 20.69 2.28
N THR A 71 -0.67 19.89 1.60
CA THR A 71 -1.54 20.36 0.51
C THR A 71 -2.96 20.69 0.96
N ARG A 72 -3.29 20.52 2.25
CA ARG A 72 -4.59 20.90 2.79
C ARG A 72 -4.72 22.41 2.93
N ASP A 73 -5.93 22.90 2.72
CA ASP A 73 -6.32 24.29 2.97
C ASP A 73 -7.36 24.31 4.10
N GLY A 74 -6.91 24.53 5.33
CA GLY A 74 -7.75 24.41 6.52
C GLY A 74 -8.33 22.98 6.68
N ASP A 75 -9.64 22.85 6.51
CA ASP A 75 -10.40 21.59 6.58
C ASP A 75 -10.60 20.91 5.21
N ASP A 76 -10.10 21.53 4.14
CA ASP A 76 -10.24 21.08 2.76
C ASP A 76 -8.97 20.35 2.29
N TYR A 77 -9.12 19.10 1.85
CA TYR A 77 -8.02 18.24 1.43
C TYR A 77 -7.91 18.17 -0.09
N PHE A 78 -6.70 18.28 -0.62
CA PHE A 78 -6.46 18.14 -2.05
C PHE A 78 -6.72 16.69 -2.51
N ILE A 79 -7.68 16.51 -3.42
CA ILE A 79 -8.21 15.20 -3.81
C ILE A 79 -7.14 14.23 -4.31
N PRO A 80 -6.20 14.62 -5.20
CA PRO A 80 -5.16 13.70 -5.67
C PRO A 80 -4.28 13.15 -4.54
N ASP A 81 -3.89 13.98 -3.58
CA ASP A 81 -3.04 13.54 -2.46
C ASP A 81 -3.86 12.73 -1.44
N TYR A 82 -5.14 13.07 -1.23
CA TYR A 82 -6.06 12.25 -0.44
C TYR A 82 -6.21 10.85 -1.03
N LEU A 83 -6.47 10.75 -2.34
CA LEU A 83 -6.60 9.48 -3.05
C LEU A 83 -5.30 8.67 -3.01
N LYS A 84 -4.15 9.31 -3.20
CA LYS A 84 -2.83 8.66 -3.08
C LYS A 84 -2.63 8.05 -1.69
N PHE A 85 -3.05 8.74 -0.64
CA PHE A 85 -2.98 8.24 0.73
C PHE A 85 -3.93 7.06 0.98
N VAL A 86 -5.23 7.20 0.68
CA VAL A 86 -6.21 6.14 1.02
C VAL A 86 -6.07 4.88 0.16
N LEU A 87 -5.51 5.01 -1.05
CA LEU A 87 -5.20 3.88 -1.94
C LEU A 87 -3.83 3.24 -1.66
N HIS A 88 -3.08 3.76 -0.68
CA HIS A 88 -1.83 3.16 -0.24
C HIS A 88 -2.07 1.73 0.31
N PRO A 89 -1.19 0.74 0.03
CA PRO A 89 -1.38 -0.65 0.48
C PRO A 89 -1.68 -0.81 1.97
N TYR A 90 -1.12 0.01 2.85
CA TYR A 90 -1.40 -0.07 4.29
C TYR A 90 -2.73 0.55 4.72
N VAL A 91 -3.35 1.41 3.91
CA VAL A 91 -4.65 2.02 4.21
C VAL A 91 -5.77 1.22 3.56
N LYS A 92 -5.67 0.93 2.26
CA LYS A 92 -6.72 0.20 1.53
C LYS A 92 -6.88 -1.26 1.95
N ASN A 93 -5.90 -1.82 2.67
CA ASN A 93 -5.95 -3.20 3.17
C ASN A 93 -6.42 -3.30 4.63
N ILE A 94 -6.83 -2.21 5.26
CA ILE A 94 -7.40 -2.26 6.62
C ILE A 94 -8.63 -3.16 6.61
N TYR A 95 -8.77 -4.00 7.63
CA TYR A 95 -9.78 -5.05 7.63
C TYR A 95 -11.15 -4.46 7.95
N LEU A 96 -12.17 -4.91 7.21
CA LEU A 96 -13.59 -4.72 7.51
C LEU A 96 -14.24 -6.11 7.51
N ASP A 97 -14.93 -6.46 8.60
CA ASP A 97 -15.56 -7.78 8.78
C ASP A 97 -14.61 -8.96 8.44
N ARG A 98 -13.36 -8.90 8.93
CA ARG A 98 -12.29 -9.91 8.76
C ARG A 98 -11.68 -10.04 7.37
N ALA A 99 -12.02 -9.15 6.44
CA ALA A 99 -11.44 -9.13 5.10
C ALA A 99 -10.90 -7.75 4.71
N SER A 100 -9.89 -7.72 3.84
CA SER A 100 -9.30 -6.47 3.33
C SER A 100 -9.93 -5.98 2.03
N TYR A 101 -10.57 -6.86 1.25
CA TYR A 101 -11.21 -6.49 -0.01
C TYR A 101 -12.32 -5.44 0.12
N PRO A 102 -13.15 -5.39 1.19
CA PRO A 102 -14.22 -4.40 1.27
C PRO A 102 -13.68 -2.97 1.29
N THR A 103 -12.60 -2.74 2.05
CA THR A 103 -11.92 -1.44 2.13
C THR A 103 -11.36 -1.00 0.78
N ARG A 104 -10.79 -1.93 0.00
CA ARG A 104 -10.35 -1.65 -1.38
C ARG A 104 -11.52 -1.22 -2.27
N ILE A 105 -12.64 -1.94 -2.21
CA ILE A 105 -13.84 -1.60 -2.99
C ILE A 105 -14.36 -0.21 -2.61
N ILE A 106 -14.37 0.11 -1.31
CA ILE A 106 -14.81 1.43 -0.81
C ILE A 106 -13.93 2.54 -1.39
N PHE A 107 -12.60 2.46 -1.24
CA PHE A 107 -11.72 3.54 -1.70
C PHE A 107 -11.64 3.66 -3.22
N HIS A 108 -11.72 2.57 -3.98
CA HIS A 108 -11.82 2.66 -5.44
C HIS A 108 -13.17 3.23 -5.90
N THR A 109 -14.26 2.97 -5.16
CA THR A 109 -15.55 3.62 -5.44
C THR A 109 -15.47 5.13 -5.19
N ILE A 110 -14.79 5.54 -4.12
CA ILE A 110 -14.52 6.95 -3.80
C ILE A 110 -13.70 7.61 -4.93
N GLU A 111 -12.61 6.96 -5.37
CA GLU A 111 -11.78 7.40 -6.50
C GLU A 111 -12.60 7.65 -7.78
N GLU A 112 -13.39 6.65 -8.20
CA GLU A 112 -14.25 6.77 -9.39
C GLU A 112 -15.24 7.94 -9.29
N GLN A 113 -15.81 8.19 -8.11
CA GLN A 113 -16.73 9.30 -7.91
C GLN A 113 -16.02 10.66 -8.02
N PHE A 114 -14.78 10.80 -7.53
CA PHE A 114 -14.05 12.07 -7.65
C PHE A 114 -13.53 12.35 -9.05
N ILE A 115 -13.15 11.32 -9.80
CA ILE A 115 -12.78 11.48 -11.22
C ILE A 115 -13.94 12.12 -12.01
N GLN A 116 -15.19 11.80 -11.66
CA GLN A 116 -16.37 12.35 -12.32
C GLN A 116 -16.70 13.79 -11.93
N GLN A 117 -16.37 14.23 -10.70
CA GLN A 117 -16.85 15.50 -10.15
C GLN A 117 -15.98 16.72 -10.49
N LYS A 118 -14.80 16.55 -11.10
CA LYS A 118 -13.83 17.62 -11.46
C LYS A 118 -13.45 18.60 -10.32
N ARG A 119 -13.76 18.26 -9.06
CA ARG A 119 -13.38 19.06 -7.89
C ARG A 119 -11.89 18.85 -7.59
N ARG A 120 -11.26 19.86 -6.97
CA ARG A 120 -9.86 19.80 -6.54
C ARG A 120 -9.70 19.54 -5.04
N PHE A 121 -10.64 20.03 -4.24
CA PHE A 121 -10.60 19.94 -2.78
C PHE A 121 -11.87 19.30 -2.23
N ILE A 122 -11.74 18.68 -1.05
CA ILE A 122 -12.86 18.05 -0.35
C ILE A 122 -12.69 18.02 1.17
N LYS A 123 -13.81 18.15 1.89
CA LYS A 123 -13.88 17.90 3.33
C LYS A 123 -14.11 16.44 3.62
N LEU A 124 -13.41 15.89 4.62
CA LEU A 124 -13.59 14.48 5.03
C LEU A 124 -15.05 14.16 5.40
N LYS A 125 -15.75 15.11 6.04
CA LYS A 125 -17.18 14.97 6.38
C LYS A 125 -18.06 14.81 5.14
N GLU A 126 -17.73 15.49 4.03
CA GLU A 126 -18.48 15.34 2.78
C GLU A 126 -18.37 13.92 2.23
N ILE A 127 -17.17 13.32 2.30
CA ILE A 127 -16.93 11.92 1.87
C ILE A 127 -17.72 10.95 2.75
N GLU A 128 -17.70 11.19 4.07
CA GLU A 128 -18.37 10.35 5.07
C GLU A 128 -19.91 10.38 4.96
N GLU A 129 -20.47 11.42 4.33
CA GLU A 129 -21.93 11.66 4.26
C GLU A 129 -22.51 11.56 2.84
N ASP A 130 -21.68 11.45 1.81
CA ASP A 130 -22.14 11.37 0.43
C ASP A 130 -22.94 10.08 0.16
N LYS A 131 -24.25 10.26 -0.05
CA LYS A 131 -25.20 9.17 -0.36
C LYS A 131 -24.85 8.45 -1.66
N LYS A 132 -24.27 9.13 -2.66
CA LYS A 132 -23.87 8.51 -3.93
C LYS A 132 -22.68 7.56 -3.74
N ILE A 133 -21.68 7.99 -2.97
CA ILE A 133 -20.53 7.14 -2.63
C ILE A 133 -21.00 5.91 -1.87
N ILE A 134 -21.78 6.11 -0.80
CA ILE A 134 -22.24 5.01 0.06
C ILE A 134 -23.12 4.01 -0.72
N SER A 135 -24.05 4.49 -1.55
CA SER A 135 -24.89 3.61 -2.38
C SER A 135 -24.08 2.87 -3.45
N GLY A 136 -23.08 3.53 -4.05
CA GLY A 136 -22.12 2.90 -4.96
C GLY A 136 -21.34 1.77 -4.29
N CYS A 137 -20.85 1.99 -3.06
CA CYS A 137 -20.13 0.99 -2.28
C CYS A 137 -21.01 -0.23 -2.00
N VAL A 138 -22.25 -0.02 -1.51
CA VAL A 138 -23.18 -1.13 -1.24
C VAL A 138 -23.46 -1.94 -2.50
N ARG A 139 -23.68 -1.28 -3.64
CA ARG A 139 -23.93 -1.98 -4.91
C ARG A 139 -22.76 -2.88 -5.31
N LYS A 140 -21.53 -2.37 -5.25
CA LYS A 140 -20.34 -3.16 -5.61
C LYS A 140 -20.01 -4.28 -4.62
N LEU A 141 -20.25 -4.04 -3.33
CA LEU A 141 -20.07 -5.03 -2.28
C LEU A 141 -21.12 -6.15 -2.36
N ALA A 142 -22.34 -5.86 -2.82
CA ALA A 142 -23.38 -6.88 -3.03
C ALA A 142 -23.10 -7.82 -4.21
N THR A 143 -22.32 -7.37 -5.20
CA THR A 143 -21.89 -8.20 -6.35
C THR A 143 -20.70 -9.09 -6.00
N SER A 144 -19.94 -8.76 -4.95
CA SER A 144 -18.88 -9.62 -4.41
C SER A 144 -19.52 -10.62 -3.43
N GLU A 145 -18.92 -11.80 -3.22
CA GLU A 145 -19.38 -12.87 -2.30
C GLU A 145 -19.31 -12.45 -0.81
N CYS A 146 -19.95 -11.34 -0.49
CA CYS A 146 -19.74 -10.58 0.72
C CYS A 146 -20.91 -10.81 1.68
N ALA A 147 -20.61 -11.03 2.95
CA ALA A 147 -21.59 -10.84 4.02
C ALA A 147 -22.20 -9.44 3.87
N LYS A 148 -23.52 -9.29 4.08
CA LYS A 148 -24.24 -8.02 3.88
C LYS A 148 -23.61 -6.89 4.71
N ILE A 149 -22.72 -6.09 4.10
CA ILE A 149 -22.15 -4.90 4.72
C ILE A 149 -23.18 -3.77 4.56
N ASP A 150 -23.64 -3.27 5.70
CA ASP A 150 -24.66 -2.22 5.72
C ASP A 150 -24.09 -0.80 5.53
N ARG A 151 -24.99 0.08 5.09
CA ARG A 151 -25.05 1.54 5.27
C ARG A 151 -24.06 2.07 6.31
N VAL A 152 -24.43 1.74 7.53
CA VAL A 152 -23.83 2.28 8.74
C VAL A 152 -22.41 1.78 8.94
N LYS A 153 -22.14 0.51 8.61
CA LYS A 153 -20.79 -0.07 8.72
C LYS A 153 -19.80 0.62 7.79
N ILE A 154 -20.18 0.89 6.54
CA ILE A 154 -19.30 1.58 5.57
C ILE A 154 -18.95 2.98 6.06
N LYS A 155 -19.96 3.76 6.47
CA LYS A 155 -19.76 5.12 7.00
C LYS A 155 -18.84 5.11 8.22
N ASN A 156 -19.11 4.23 9.18
CA ASN A 156 -18.31 4.11 10.40
C ASN A 156 -16.87 3.69 10.09
N HIS A 157 -16.66 2.80 9.11
CA HIS A 157 -15.33 2.36 8.71
C HIS A 157 -14.49 3.50 8.12
N VAL A 158 -15.06 4.24 7.16
CA VAL A 158 -14.38 5.41 6.56
C VAL A 158 -14.08 6.47 7.61
N ASN A 159 -15.05 6.80 8.47
CA ASN A 159 -14.86 7.76 9.56
C ASN A 159 -13.76 7.31 10.53
N ASN A 160 -13.72 6.02 10.90
CA ASN A 160 -12.68 5.47 11.76
C ASN A 160 -11.29 5.60 11.14
N ILE A 161 -11.15 5.28 9.85
CA ILE A 161 -9.87 5.43 9.13
C ILE A 161 -9.42 6.90 9.15
N HIS A 162 -10.31 7.83 8.78
CA HIS A 162 -10.00 9.27 8.82
C HIS A 162 -9.63 9.75 10.23
N ARG A 163 -10.36 9.30 11.25
CA ARG A 163 -10.14 9.69 12.64
C ARG A 163 -8.79 9.21 13.18
N ILE A 164 -8.35 8.02 12.79
CA ILE A 164 -7.11 7.43 13.30
C ILE A 164 -5.90 7.91 12.50
N LEU A 165 -6.04 8.06 11.19
CA LEU A 165 -4.87 8.24 10.31
C LEU A 165 -4.68 9.65 9.77
N ILE A 166 -5.72 10.50 9.78
CA ILE A 166 -5.67 11.83 9.17
C ILE A 166 -5.89 12.91 10.23
N LYS A 167 -7.03 12.86 10.94
CA LYS A 167 -7.44 13.90 11.92
C LYS A 167 -6.45 14.18 13.07
N PRO A 168 -5.55 13.27 13.51
CA PRO A 168 -4.58 13.59 14.55
C PRO A 168 -3.44 14.52 14.11
N PHE A 169 -3.29 14.77 12.81
CA PHE A 169 -2.22 15.57 12.20
C PHE A 169 -2.79 16.84 11.54
#